data_AF-A0A376FPA4-F1
#
_entry.id   AF-A0A376FPA4-F1
#
_cell.length_a   1.000
_cell.length_b   1.000
_cell.length_c   1.000
_cell.angle_alpha   90.00
_cell.angle_beta   90.00
_cell.angle_gamma   90.00
#
_symmetry.space_group_name_H-M   'P 1'
#
loop_
_entity.id
_entity.type
_entity.pdbx_description
1 polymer ?
#
loop_
_entity_poly.entity_id
_entity_poly.type
_entity_poly.pdbx_seq_one_letter_code
_entity_poly.pdbx_strand_id
1 'polypeptide(L)' 'MNEAISPGALSTLFTDARTHNGWRETPVSDETLREIYALMKWGPTSANCSPARIVFIRTAEGKERLRPALSSGNLQKP' A
#
# COMPACT_ATOMS: atom_id res chain seq x y z
N MET A 1 4.53 21.99 -20.02
CA MET A 1 5.30 21.81 -18.77
C MET A 1 4.31 21.42 -17.69
N ASN A 2 4.60 20.41 -16.89
CA ASN A 2 3.74 20.05 -15.77
C ASN A 2 3.99 21.01 -14.61
N GLU A 3 2.95 21.31 -13.84
CA GLU A 3 3.09 22.05 -12.60
C GLU A 3 3.88 21.24 -11.57
N ALA A 4 4.65 21.93 -10.74
CA ALA A 4 5.34 21.30 -9.63
C ALA A 4 4.32 20.79 -8.60
N ILE A 5 4.60 19.64 -7.99
CA ILE A 5 3.80 19.12 -6.88
C ILE A 5 3.89 20.10 -5.71
N SER A 6 2.76 20.35 -5.05
CA SER A 6 2.70 21.30 -3.94
C SER A 6 3.61 20.89 -2.77
N PRO A 7 4.18 21.85 -2.01
CA PRO A 7 4.97 21.53 -0.83
C PRO A 7 4.25 20.64 0.19
N GLY A 8 2.94 20.83 0.38
CA GLY A 8 2.13 20.01 1.29
C GLY A 8 2.00 18.55 0.84
N ALA A 9 1.84 18.31 -0.47
CA ALA A 9 1.82 16.96 -1.02
C ALA A 9 3.20 16.28 -0.88
N LEU A 10 4.30 17.02 -1.08
CA LEU A 10 5.65 16.52 -0.82
C LEU A 10 5.86 16.14 0.64
N SER A 11 5.37 16.96 1.58
CA SER A 11 5.39 16.68 3.02
C SER A 11 4.67 15.37 3.35
N THR A 12 3.45 15.26 2.83
CA THR A 12 2.54 14.13 3.07
C THR A 12 3.12 12.82 2.56
N LEU A 13 3.76 12.84 1.39
CA LEU A 13 4.24 11.63 0.72
C LEU A 13 5.67 11.23 1.13
N PHE A 14 6.56 12.19 1.41
CA PHE A 14 8.00 11.92 1.47
C PHE A 14 8.67 12.34 2.78
N THR A 15 8.49 13.57 3.27
CA THR A 15 9.30 14.06 4.41
C THR A 15 8.68 13.74 5.76
N ASP A 16 7.35 13.81 5.87
CA ASP A 16 6.63 13.62 7.12
C ASP A 16 5.99 12.22 7.22
N ALA A 17 5.91 11.50 6.11
CA ALA A 17 5.39 10.13 6.07
C ALA A 17 6.17 9.21 7.03
N ARG A 18 5.45 8.46 7.88
CA ARG A 18 6.03 7.46 8.80
C ARG A 18 5.28 6.14 8.68
N THR A 19 5.97 5.03 8.92
CA THR A 19 5.33 3.71 8.99
C THR A 19 4.43 3.65 10.23
N HIS A 20 3.13 3.48 10.01
CA HIS A 20 2.15 3.28 11.08
C HIS A 20 2.07 1.80 11.48
N ASN A 21 1.97 1.53 12.78
CA ASN A 21 1.78 0.18 13.33
C ASN A 21 0.36 -0.09 13.86
N GLY A 22 -0.49 0.94 13.98
CA GLY A 22 -1.87 0.80 14.44
C GLY A 22 -2.86 1.12 13.33
N TRP A 23 -3.96 0.37 13.28
CA TRP A 23 -4.99 0.47 12.25
C TRP A 23 -6.33 0.89 12.85
N ARG A 24 -7.16 1.57 12.05
CA ARG A 24 -8.56 1.85 12.39
C ARG A 24 -9.41 0.65 11.95
N GLU A 25 -10.53 0.45 12.64
CA GLU A 25 -11.55 -0.56 12.25
C GLU A 25 -12.22 -0.25 10.91
N THR A 26 -12.07 0.98 10.41
CA THR A 26 -12.64 1.38 9.11
C THR A 26 -11.95 0.66 7.96
N PRO A 27 -12.67 -0.16 7.18
CA PRO A 27 -12.08 -0.85 6.04
C PRO A 27 -11.78 0.12 4.89
N VAL A 28 -10.78 -0.23 4.07
CA VAL A 28 -10.51 0.44 2.79
C VAL A 28 -11.39 -0.18 1.71
N SER A 29 -12.13 0.64 0.98
CA SER A 29 -13.03 0.20 -0.08
C SER A 29 -12.28 -0.40 -1.27
N ASP A 30 -12.99 -1.21 -2.07
CA ASP A 30 -12.43 -1.76 -3.30
C ASP A 30 -12.06 -0.66 -4.29
N GLU A 31 -12.86 0.39 -4.36
CA GLU A 31 -12.69 1.53 -5.26
C GLU A 31 -11.35 2.22 -4.96
N THR A 32 -11.09 2.53 -3.68
CA THR A 32 -9.81 3.14 -3.26
C THR A 32 -8.62 2.24 -3.57
N LEU A 33 -8.72 0.92 -3.39
CA LEU A 33 -7.62 0.00 -3.73
C LEU A 33 -7.35 -0.04 -5.23
N ARG A 34 -8.40 0.01 -6.06
CA ARG A 34 -8.27 0.09 -7.53
C ARG A 34 -7.63 1.40 -7.95
N GLU A 35 -8.01 2.53 -7.34
CA GLU A 35 -7.41 3.85 -7.59
C GLU A 35 -5.91 3.86 -7.24
N ILE A 36 -5.54 3.34 -6.07
CA ILE A 36 -4.13 3.22 -5.65
C ILE A 36 -3.35 2.39 -6.66
N TYR A 37 -3.87 1.23 -7.07
CA TYR A 37 -3.21 0.40 -8.08
C TYR A 37 -3.09 1.11 -9.43
N ALA A 38 -4.15 1.82 -9.87
CA ALA A 38 -4.16 2.54 -11.14
C ALA A 38 -3.09 3.64 -11.21
N LEU A 39 -2.75 4.26 -10.08
CA LEU A 39 -1.66 5.22 -9.96
C LEU A 39 -0.29 4.51 -9.91
N MET A 40 -0.14 3.55 -9.00
CA MET A 40 1.15 2.91 -8.70
C MET A 40 1.70 2.07 -9.86
N LYS A 41 0.84 1.44 -10.68
CA LYS A 41 1.27 0.57 -11.79
C LYS A 41 2.13 1.27 -12.84
N TRP A 42 2.11 2.60 -12.89
CA TRP A 42 2.89 3.40 -13.84
C TRP A 42 4.32 3.70 -13.37
N GLY A 43 4.72 3.20 -12.19
CA GLY A 43 6.10 3.26 -11.75
C GLY A 43 7.04 2.61 -12.79
N PRO A 44 8.18 3.24 -13.13
CA PRO A 44 9.08 2.70 -14.13
C PRO A 44 9.69 1.38 -13.65
N THR A 45 9.80 0.40 -14.55
CA THR A 45 10.43 -0.89 -14.27
C THR A 45 11.47 -1.23 -15.34
N SER A 46 12.40 -2.13 -15.04
CA SER A 46 13.34 -2.65 -16.03
C SER A 46 12.60 -3.13 -17.28
N ALA A 47 13.08 -2.72 -18.46
CA ALA A 47 12.47 -3.00 -19.76
C ALA A 47 10.95 -2.69 -19.86
N ASN A 48 10.42 -1.82 -18.99
CA ASN A 48 8.98 -1.54 -18.86
C ASN A 48 8.10 -2.80 -18.69
N CYS A 49 8.65 -3.89 -18.14
CA CYS A 49 7.97 -5.19 -18.11
C CYS A 49 6.84 -5.31 -17.07
N SER A 50 6.68 -4.33 -16.17
CA SER A 50 5.59 -4.27 -15.18
C SER A 50 5.37 -5.60 -14.41
N PRO A 51 6.40 -6.13 -13.72
CA PRO A 51 6.36 -7.49 -13.19
C PRO A 51 5.53 -7.62 -11.90
N ALA A 52 5.14 -6.51 -11.26
CA ALA A 52 4.42 -6.53 -9.99
C ALA A 52 3.13 -7.35 -10.08
N ARG A 53 2.89 -8.17 -9.05
CA ARG A 53 1.64 -8.91 -8.81
C ARG A 53 1.22 -8.64 -7.38
N ILE A 54 0.00 -8.16 -7.18
CA ILE A 54 -0.46 -7.65 -5.89
C ILE A 54 -1.78 -8.30 -5.55
N VAL A 55 -1.88 -8.82 -4.33
CA VAL A 55 -3.09 -9.40 -3.77
C VAL A 55 -3.46 -8.61 -2.52
N PHE A 56 -4.63 -7.98 -2.52
CA PHE A 56 -5.16 -7.30 -1.35
C PHE A 56 -5.94 -8.30 -0.47
N ILE A 57 -5.39 -8.64 0.70
CA ILE A 57 -6.00 -9.58 1.65
C ILE A 57 -6.83 -8.80 2.67
N ARG A 58 -8.15 -9.05 2.68
CA ARG A 58 -9.11 -8.26 3.47
C ARG A 58 -10.09 -9.09 4.30
N THR A 59 -10.19 -10.38 4.01
CA THR A 59 -11.05 -11.30 4.77
C THR A 59 -10.27 -11.93 5.91
N ALA A 60 -10.99 -12.35 6.96
CA ALA A 60 -10.39 -13.10 8.06
C ALA A 60 -9.70 -14.37 7.55
N GLU A 61 -10.39 -15.17 6.73
CA GLU A 61 -9.83 -16.38 6.11
C GLU A 61 -8.53 -16.11 5.32
N GLY A 62 -8.49 -15.03 4.54
CA GLY A 62 -7.29 -14.66 3.80
C GLY A 62 -6.12 -14.28 4.71
N LYS A 63 -6.41 -13.58 5.82
CA LYS A 63 -5.41 -13.27 6.86
C LYS A 63 -4.92 -14.55 7.54
N GLU A 64 -5.82 -15.51 7.81
CA GLU A 64 -5.45 -16.82 8.37
C GLU A 64 -4.47 -17.56 7.46
N ARG A 65 -4.74 -17.57 6.16
CA ARG A 65 -3.87 -18.21 5.16
C ARG A 65 -2.51 -17.55 5.05
N LEU A 66 -2.42 -16.23 5.20
CA LEU A 66 -1.14 -15.50 5.14
C LEU A 66 -0.31 -15.70 6.42
N ARG A 67 -0.95 -15.87 7.58
CA ARG A 67 -0.28 -15.84 8.89
C ARG A 67 0.99 -16.69 9.01
N PRO A 68 1.06 -17.94 8.52
CA PRO A 68 2.27 -18.76 8.67
C PRO A 68 3.51 -18.19 7.97
N ALA A 69 3.31 -17.29 6.98
CA ALA A 69 4.39 -16.63 6.25
C ALA A 69 4.83 -15.30 6.88
N LEU A 70 4.13 -14.82 7.92
CA LEU A 70 4.49 -13.57 8.60
C LEU A 70 5.60 -13.80 9.62
N SER A 71 6.51 -12.85 9.73
CA SER A 71 7.48 -12.82 10.83
C SER A 71 6.78 -12.61 12.18
N SER A 72 7.39 -13.10 13.26
CA SER A 72 6.83 -13.04 14.62
C SER A 72 6.42 -11.63 15.07
N GLY A 73 7.21 -10.62 14.72
CA GLY A 73 6.91 -9.22 15.04
C GLY A 73 5.67 -8.65 14.33
N ASN A 74 5.27 -9.21 13.18
CA ASN A 74 4.03 -8.81 12.49
C ASN A 74 2.79 -9.54 13.01
N LEU A 75 2.96 -10.70 13.66
CA LEU A 75 1.86 -11.42 14.31
C LEU A 75 1.34 -10.72 15.56
N GLN A 76 2.21 -9.94 16.20
CA GLN A 76 1.93 -9.24 17.46
C GLN A 76 1.37 -7.83 17.24
N LYS A 77 1.35 -7.34 16.00
CA LYS A 77 0.80 -6.01 15.69
C LYS A 77 -0.73 -6.08 15.72
N PRO A 78 -1.39 -5.07 16.32
CA PRO A 78 -2.84 -4.99 16.37
C PRO A 78 -3.46 -4.80 14.98
#